data_AF-A7TCM6-F1
#
_entry.id   AF-A7TCM6-F1
#
_cell.length_a   1.000
_cell.length_b   1.000
_cell.length_c   1.000
_cell.angle_alpha   90.00
_cell.angle_beta   90.00
_cell.angle_gamma   90.00
#
_symmetry.space_group_name_H-M   'P 1'
#
loop_
_entity.id
_entity.type
_entity.pdbx_description
1 polymer ?
#
loop_
_entity_poly.entity_id
_entity_poly.type
_entity_poly.pdbx_seq_one_letter_code
_entity_poly.pdbx_strand_id
1 'polypeptide(L)'
;MRTRICLHLLSLFPFLFSVCSLAEQDVVITLDQGKIQGMREPVPGGYEVEIFLGIPYARAPVGELRFADPQPPLEWTGIRDAKSYRAVCPQAPFLRNFQPLTENDSKKGVDKLENGNGKDILSIEIAQ
;
A
#
# COMPACT_ATOMS: atom_id res chain seq x y z
N MET A 1 -40.18 -41.29 -12.59
CA MET A 1 -38.82 -40.70 -12.60
C MET A 1 -38.85 -39.24 -13.03
N ARG A 2 -39.53 -38.35 -12.30
CA ARG A 2 -39.55 -36.90 -12.57
C ARG A 2 -39.86 -36.23 -11.23
N THR A 3 -39.19 -35.13 -10.88
CA THR A 3 -39.36 -34.28 -9.67
C THR A 3 -38.39 -34.42 -8.47
N ARG A 4 -37.26 -35.13 -8.53
CA ARG A 4 -36.23 -35.06 -7.45
C ARG A 4 -34.95 -34.28 -7.79
N ILE A 5 -34.75 -33.91 -9.05
CA ILE A 5 -33.56 -33.15 -9.49
C ILE A 5 -33.75 -31.64 -9.29
N CYS A 6 -34.99 -31.11 -9.35
CA CYS A 6 -35.27 -29.68 -9.13
C CYS A 6 -35.12 -29.19 -7.68
N LEU A 7 -35.27 -30.07 -6.68
CA LEU A 7 -35.26 -29.67 -5.27
C LEU A 7 -33.85 -29.50 -4.68
N HIS A 8 -32.81 -30.12 -5.27
CA HIS A 8 -31.41 -29.93 -4.85
C HIS A 8 -30.71 -28.77 -5.57
N LEU A 9 -31.23 -28.31 -6.70
CA LEU A 9 -30.72 -27.14 -7.42
C LEU A 9 -31.14 -25.81 -6.77
N LEU A 10 -32.20 -25.82 -5.95
CA LEU A 10 -32.70 -24.62 -5.27
C LEU A 10 -32.02 -24.34 -3.91
N SER A 11 -31.35 -25.33 -3.31
CA SER A 11 -30.70 -25.19 -2.00
C SER A 11 -29.21 -24.82 -2.07
N LEU A 12 -28.58 -24.87 -3.24
CA LEU A 12 -27.18 -24.45 -3.45
C LEU A 12 -27.06 -22.98 -3.85
N PHE A 13 -28.17 -22.33 -4.22
CA PHE A 13 -28.18 -20.95 -4.71
C PHE A 13 -27.92 -19.87 -3.64
N PRO A 14 -28.36 -19.99 -2.36
CA PRO A 14 -28.08 -18.94 -1.39
C PRO A 14 -26.71 -19.08 -0.70
N PHE A 15 -25.96 -20.16 -0.97
CA PHE A 15 -24.59 -20.30 -0.46
C PHE A 15 -23.54 -19.65 -1.38
N LEU A 16 -23.84 -19.51 -2.68
CA LEU A 16 -22.93 -18.85 -3.62
C LEU A 16 -23.06 -17.32 -3.65
N PHE A 17 -24.17 -16.74 -3.17
CA PHE A 17 -24.42 -15.30 -3.29
C PHE A 17 -24.04 -14.47 -2.06
N SER A 18 -23.40 -15.07 -1.06
CA SER A 18 -22.79 -14.34 0.06
C SER A 18 -21.28 -14.19 -0.12
N VAL A 19 -20.81 -14.01 -1.36
CA VAL A 19 -19.53 -13.33 -1.57
C VAL A 19 -19.83 -11.85 -1.38
N CYS A 20 -19.79 -11.39 -0.12
CA CYS A 20 -19.83 -9.98 0.19
C CYS A 20 -18.61 -9.36 -0.49
N SER A 21 -18.84 -8.51 -1.49
CA SER A 21 -17.77 -7.73 -2.08
C SER A 21 -17.25 -6.81 -0.97
N LEU A 22 -16.06 -7.12 -0.43
CA LEU A 22 -15.25 -6.09 0.22
C LEU A 22 -14.97 -5.07 -0.87
N ALA A 23 -15.69 -3.94 -0.83
CA ALA A 23 -15.38 -2.81 -1.69
C ALA A 23 -14.01 -2.29 -1.25
N GLU A 24 -12.95 -2.79 -1.89
CA GLU A 24 -11.63 -2.19 -1.78
C GLU A 24 -11.77 -0.80 -2.42
N GLN A 25 -11.71 0.25 -1.59
CA GLN A 25 -11.93 1.64 -2.00
C GLN A 25 -10.69 2.16 -2.71
N ASP A 26 -10.44 1.58 -3.88
CA ASP A 26 -9.23 1.79 -4.64
C ASP A 26 -9.36 3.00 -5.54
N VAL A 27 -8.35 3.85 -5.53
CA VAL A 27 -8.28 5.04 -6.38
C VAL A 27 -7.11 4.89 -7.32
N VAL A 28 -7.37 4.99 -8.63
CA VAL A 28 -6.30 4.93 -9.65
C VAL A 28 -6.12 6.31 -10.27
N ILE A 29 -4.89 6.82 -10.24
CA ILE A 29 -4.52 8.07 -10.91
C ILE A 29 -3.40 7.83 -11.93
N THR A 30 -3.28 8.74 -12.89
CA THR A 30 -2.25 8.71 -13.94
C THR A 30 -1.22 9.81 -13.66
N LEU A 31 0.04 9.41 -13.55
CA LEU A 31 1.21 10.30 -13.48
C LEU A 31 1.96 10.25 -14.82
N ASP A 32 2.92 11.16 -15.00
CA ASP A 32 3.80 11.16 -16.19
C ASP A 32 4.58 9.84 -16.33
N GLN A 33 4.92 9.19 -15.21
CA GLN A 33 5.70 7.95 -15.18
C GLN A 33 4.85 6.68 -15.36
N GLY A 34 3.53 6.77 -15.19
CA GLY A 34 2.64 5.61 -15.20
C GLY A 34 1.44 5.76 -14.25
N LYS A 35 0.65 4.69 -14.14
CA LYS A 35 -0.54 4.67 -13.27
C LYS A 35 -0.20 4.16 -11.87
N ILE A 36 -0.83 4.73 -10.85
CA ILE A 36 -0.72 4.27 -9.47
C ILE A 36 -2.10 4.00 -8.86
N GLN A 37 -2.15 3.12 -7.87
CA GLN A 37 -3.36 2.74 -7.13
C GLN A 37 -3.18 3.05 -5.64
N GLY A 38 -3.92 4.01 -5.13
CA GLY A 38 -4.02 4.35 -3.71
C GLY A 38 -5.29 3.78 -3.06
N MET A 39 -5.65 4.34 -1.91
CA MET A 39 -6.83 3.98 -1.12
C MET A 39 -7.61 5.22 -0.70
N ARG A 40 -8.91 5.09 -0.42
CA ARG A 40 -9.66 6.07 0.36
C ARG A 40 -9.76 5.64 1.80
N GLU A 41 -9.54 6.59 2.70
CA GLU A 41 -9.67 6.38 4.14
C GLU A 41 -10.57 7.45 4.75
N PRO A 42 -11.57 7.06 5.58
CA PRO A 42 -12.39 8.02 6.29
C PRO A 42 -11.59 8.69 7.41
N VAL A 43 -11.77 9.99 7.58
CA VAL A 43 -11.15 10.78 8.65
C VAL A 43 -12.21 11.40 9.56
N PRO A 44 -11.86 11.71 10.83
CA PRO A 44 -12.81 12.35 11.76
C PRO A 44 -13.46 13.60 11.16
N GLY A 45 -14.76 13.76 11.40
CA GLY A 45 -15.56 14.84 10.82
C GLY A 45 -16.39 14.44 9.59
N GLY A 46 -16.38 13.16 9.21
CA GLY A 46 -17.22 12.65 8.10
C GLY A 46 -16.64 12.94 6.72
N TYR A 47 -15.35 13.28 6.64
CA TYR A 47 -14.62 13.46 5.39
C TYR A 47 -13.92 12.15 5.01
N GLU A 48 -13.57 12.02 3.73
CA GLU A 48 -12.72 10.96 3.21
C GLU A 48 -11.50 11.61 2.56
N VAL A 49 -10.34 10.95 2.66
CA VAL A 49 -9.11 11.38 2.00
C VAL A 49 -8.60 10.28 1.07
N GLU A 50 -8.06 10.67 -0.06
CA GLU A 50 -7.36 9.77 -0.99
C GLU A 50 -5.88 9.71 -0.63
N ILE A 51 -5.38 8.51 -0.30
CA ILE A 51 -4.00 8.28 0.17
C ILE A 51 -3.23 7.49 -0.86
N PHE A 52 -2.06 8.00 -1.23
CA PHE A 52 -1.08 7.34 -2.08
C PHE A 52 0.29 7.32 -1.38
N LEU A 53 0.82 6.13 -1.14
CA LEU A 53 2.05 5.89 -0.38
C LEU A 53 3.12 5.28 -1.26
N GLY A 54 4.40 5.58 -0.96
CA GLY A 54 5.51 4.88 -1.58
C GLY A 54 5.70 5.16 -3.08
N ILE A 55 5.26 6.32 -3.57
CA ILE A 55 5.39 6.71 -4.98
C ILE A 55 6.85 7.08 -5.26
N PRO A 56 7.55 6.42 -6.20
CA PRO A 56 8.94 6.75 -6.51
C PRO A 56 9.04 8.11 -7.19
N TYR A 57 9.83 9.03 -6.62
CA TYR A 57 10.08 10.35 -7.22
C TYR A 57 11.46 10.46 -7.87
N ALA A 58 12.33 9.47 -7.68
CA ALA A 58 13.66 9.39 -8.26
C ALA A 58 14.09 7.92 -8.44
N ARG A 59 15.16 7.67 -9.20
CA ARG A 59 15.77 6.33 -9.27
C ARG A 59 16.38 5.96 -7.93
N ALA A 60 16.35 4.67 -7.63
CA ALA A 60 17.04 4.08 -6.50
C ALA A 60 18.52 4.54 -6.44
N PRO A 61 18.99 5.18 -5.36
CA PRO A 61 20.36 5.70 -5.24
C PRO A 61 21.35 4.59 -4.84
N VAL A 62 21.37 3.51 -5.62
CA VAL A 62 22.18 2.32 -5.39
C VAL A 62 23.28 2.16 -6.44
N GLY A 63 24.35 1.43 -6.12
CA GLY A 63 25.49 1.25 -7.02
C GLY A 63 26.16 2.58 -7.35
N GLU A 64 26.39 2.84 -8.63
CA GLU A 64 27.00 4.08 -9.14
C GLU A 64 26.16 5.34 -8.88
N LEU A 65 24.86 5.20 -8.59
CA LEU A 65 24.00 6.33 -8.21
C LEU A 65 24.15 6.71 -6.74
N ARG A 66 24.91 5.94 -5.96
CA ARG A 66 25.18 6.29 -4.57
C ARG A 66 26.03 7.56 -4.53
N PHE A 67 25.54 8.58 -3.83
CA PHE A 67 26.15 9.91 -3.72
C PHE A 67 26.11 10.76 -5.00
N ALA A 68 25.45 10.30 -6.05
CA ALA A 68 25.16 11.11 -7.23
C ALA A 68 23.87 11.92 -7.02
N ASP A 69 23.68 12.94 -7.87
CA ASP A 69 22.42 13.68 -7.93
C ASP A 69 21.25 12.74 -8.28
N PRO A 70 20.07 12.95 -7.68
CA PRO A 70 18.91 12.10 -7.93
C PRO A 70 18.51 12.14 -9.41
N GLN A 71 18.35 10.97 -9.99
CA GLN A 71 17.93 10.82 -11.38
C GLN A 71 16.42 10.64 -11.47
N PRO A 72 15.75 11.11 -12.55
CA PRO A 72 14.31 10.93 -12.73
C PRO A 72 13.88 9.46 -12.66
N PRO A 73 12.74 9.16 -12.02
CA PRO A 73 12.24 7.80 -11.87
C PRO A 73 12.01 7.15 -13.23
N LEU A 74 12.14 5.82 -13.29
CA LEU A 74 11.81 5.08 -14.50
C LEU A 74 10.30 5.04 -14.68
N GLU A 75 9.85 5.12 -15.93
CA GLU A 75 8.47 4.79 -16.29
C GLU A 75 8.18 3.31 -15.99
N TRP A 76 6.93 2.99 -15.69
CA TRP A 76 6.49 1.60 -15.51
C TRP A 76 5.24 1.29 -16.32
N THR A 77 5.11 0.02 -16.69
CA THR A 77 3.91 -0.50 -17.33
C THR A 77 2.91 -1.00 -16.29
N GLY A 78 1.62 -0.95 -16.62
CA GLY A 78 0.55 -1.36 -15.72
C GLY A 78 0.22 -0.34 -14.63
N ILE A 79 -0.32 -0.82 -13.52
CA ILE A 79 -0.72 -0.02 -12.36
C ILE A 79 0.19 -0.41 -11.20
N ARG A 80 0.87 0.57 -10.61
CA ARG A 80 1.74 0.37 -9.45
C ARG A 80 0.94 0.52 -8.17
N ASP A 81 1.10 -0.42 -7.25
CA ASP A 81 0.51 -0.33 -5.92
C ASP A 81 1.16 0.81 -5.11
N ALA A 82 0.34 1.73 -4.65
CA ALA A 82 0.67 2.87 -3.80
C ALA A 82 -0.16 2.85 -2.51
N LYS A 83 -0.43 1.66 -1.96
CA LYS A 83 -1.12 1.47 -0.68
C LYS A 83 -0.19 1.19 0.51
N SER A 84 1.12 1.14 0.27
CA SER A 84 2.10 0.75 1.30
C SER A 84 3.29 1.70 1.35
N TYR A 85 3.79 1.90 2.57
CA TYR A 85 5.06 2.62 2.79
C TYR A 85 6.22 1.86 2.16
N ARG A 86 7.23 2.60 1.72
CA ARG A 86 8.50 2.06 1.24
C ARG A 86 9.53 2.00 2.36
N ALA A 87 10.65 1.36 2.05
CA ALA A 87 11.77 1.27 2.97
C ALA A 87 12.28 2.67 3.33
N VAL A 88 12.61 2.87 4.60
CA VAL A 88 13.23 4.11 5.08
C VAL A 88 14.70 4.19 4.69
N CYS A 89 15.23 5.42 4.66
CA CYS A 89 16.65 5.65 4.43
C CYS A 89 17.52 4.94 5.48
N PRO A 90 18.69 4.39 5.09
CA PRO A 90 19.68 3.89 6.04
C PRO A 90 20.08 5.00 7.01
N GLN A 91 19.80 4.78 8.28
CA GLN A 91 20.10 5.71 9.36
C GLN A 91 20.59 4.93 10.58
N ALA A 92 21.49 5.53 11.36
CA ALA A 92 21.86 4.93 12.63
C ALA A 92 20.60 4.77 13.50
N PRO A 93 20.45 3.67 14.26
CA PRO A 93 19.35 3.54 15.19
C PRO A 93 19.34 4.76 16.12
N PHE A 94 18.17 5.38 16.26
CA PHE A 94 17.99 6.43 17.24
C PHE A 94 18.27 5.81 18.63
N LEU A 95 19.36 6.21 19.29
CA LEU A 95 19.65 5.79 20.65
C LEU A 95 18.54 6.35 21.56
N ARG A 96 17.52 5.54 21.82
CA ARG A 96 16.33 5.90 22.59
C ARG A 96 16.70 5.98 24.08
N ASN A 97 17.43 7.02 24.49
CA ASN A 97 17.72 7.31 25.90
C ASN A 97 16.58 8.03 26.63
N PHE A 98 15.32 7.85 26.22
CA PHE A 98 14.16 8.30 27.00
C PHE A 98 13.01 7.29 26.86
N GLN A 99 12.75 6.63 28.00
CA GLN A 99 11.60 5.84 28.47
C GLN A 99 10.89 4.87 27.51
N PRO A 100 10.46 3.69 28.01
CA PRO A 100 9.76 2.71 27.19
C PRO A 100 8.39 3.27 26.77
N LEU A 101 8.22 3.60 25.50
CA LEU A 101 6.91 3.49 24.88
C LEU A 101 6.53 2.02 24.99
N THR A 102 5.31 1.76 25.47
CA THR A 102 4.86 0.40 25.76
C THR A 102 5.05 -0.49 24.52
N GLU A 103 5.32 -1.78 24.71
CA GLU A 103 5.64 -2.73 23.63
C GLU A 103 4.59 -2.74 22.49
N ASN A 104 3.39 -2.24 22.77
CA ASN A 104 2.28 -2.13 21.83
C ASN A 104 2.39 -0.92 20.88
N ASP A 105 3.20 0.10 21.20
CA ASP A 105 3.35 1.31 20.39
C ASP A 105 4.48 1.18 19.36
N SER A 106 5.50 0.36 19.65
CA SER A 106 6.70 0.25 18.81
C SER A 106 6.54 -0.74 17.65
N LYS A 107 5.80 -1.85 17.85
CA LYS A 107 5.56 -2.86 16.79
C LYS A 107 4.68 -2.32 15.66
N LYS A 108 3.82 -1.34 15.94
CA LYS A 108 2.92 -0.76 14.93
C LYS A 108 3.65 0.15 13.93
N GLY A 109 4.78 0.73 14.32
CA GLY A 109 5.54 1.68 13.50
C GLY A 109 6.76 1.10 12.79
N VAL A 110 7.46 0.13 13.39
CA VAL A 110 8.74 -0.38 12.85
C VAL A 110 8.53 -1.59 11.94
N ASP A 111 7.65 -2.51 12.31
CA ASP A 111 7.46 -3.78 11.59
C ASP A 111 6.88 -3.59 10.17
N LYS A 112 6.23 -2.44 9.89
CA LYS A 112 5.70 -2.12 8.55
C LYS A 112 6.74 -1.51 7.60
N LEU A 113 7.87 -1.05 8.12
CA LEU A 113 8.92 -0.35 7.36
C LEU A 113 10.05 -1.28 6.90
N GLU A 114 10.12 -2.50 7.44
CA GLU A 114 11.24 -3.44 7.21
C GLU A 114 11.02 -4.38 6.01
N ASN A 115 9.80 -4.46 5.46
CA ASN A 115 9.47 -5.40 4.38
C ASN A 115 9.88 -4.94 2.96
N GLY A 116 10.53 -3.78 2.82
CA GLY A 116 11.04 -3.30 1.54
C GLY A 116 12.49 -3.71 1.34
N ASN A 117 12.83 -4.30 0.18
CA ASN A 117 14.22 -4.28 -0.31
C ASN A 117 14.71 -2.82 -0.23
N GLY A 118 15.60 -2.50 0.71
CA GLY A 118 16.04 -1.14 1.08
C GLY A 118 16.79 -0.34 0.00
N LYS A 119 16.48 -0.61 -1.26
CA LYS A 119 17.02 0.01 -2.47
C LYS A 119 16.09 1.10 -3.01
N ASP A 120 14.79 1.07 -2.68
CA ASP A 120 13.77 1.99 -3.21
C ASP A 120 13.31 3.02 -2.15
N ILE A 121 14.25 3.79 -1.60
CA ILE A 121 14.01 4.70 -0.46
C ILE A 121 13.52 6.11 -0.86
N LEU A 122 13.63 6.48 -2.14
CA LEU A 122 13.24 7.81 -2.63
C LEU A 122 11.77 7.78 -3.07
N SER A 123 10.88 7.77 -2.09
CA SER A 123 9.44 7.82 -2.28
C SER A 123 8.78 9.02 -1.59
N ILE A 124 7.59 9.38 -2.08
CA ILE A 124 6.70 10.37 -1.44
C ILE A 124 5.38 9.72 -1.01
N GLU A 125 4.74 10.35 -0.03
CA GLU A 125 3.37 10.09 0.41
C GLU A 125 2.49 11.31 0.14
N ILE A 126 1.28 11.08 -0.37
CA ILE A 126 0.30 12.11 -0.70
C ILE A 126 -1.04 11.73 -0.08
N ALA A 127 -1.70 12.69 0.57
CA ALA A 127 -3.08 12.59 1.03
C ALA A 127 -3.86 13.80 0.54
N GLN A 128 -4.98 13.59 -0.16
CA GLN A 128 -5.82 14.64 -0.76
C GLN A 128 -7.25 14.58 -0.26
#